data_AF-A0A6A5SCP2-F1
#
_entry.id   AF-A0A6A5SCP2-F1
#
_cell.length_a   1.000
_cell.length_b   1.000
_cell.length_c   1.000
_cell.angle_alpha   90.00
_cell.angle_beta   90.00
_cell.angle_gamma   90.00
#
_symmetry.space_group_name_H-M   'P 1'
#
loop_
_entity.id
_entity.type
_entity.pdbx_description
1 polymer ?
#
loop_
_entity_poly.entity_id
_entity_poly.type
_entity_poly.pdbx_seq_one_letter_code
_entity_poly.pdbx_strand_id
1 'polypeptide(L)'
;MLSKRRRSCIQEPAKPKTVDIDADVIDTHHQLPALPSILPTKHREFAVKWQEQMVIMLSLLPITVNNPRRGNWDPNATQEAKNKAFREQVEWELSALEQADVICFFFDHTTMSPVTMLKLGLWAASDQVIMCCDKRFWRAGNVHIVCERYGIPYVEKFEDLVPAVRKMLEKKGMQLDKNDDLIGDNKYVEKPKPKKETQLEAEKADLQRQIDALKARLAKPNRSHEPSRLRVVRPSFRNLSSAFPKAYES
;
A
#
# COMPACT_ATOMS: atom_id res chain seq x y z
N MET A 1 58.65 -28.48 -4.23
CA MET A 1 57.54 -27.65 -3.70
C MET A 1 57.37 -26.43 -4.60
N LEU A 2 56.29 -26.38 -5.39
CA LEU A 2 56.02 -25.28 -6.32
C LEU A 2 54.51 -24.98 -6.36
N SER A 3 54.23 -23.69 -6.24
CA SER A 3 52.94 -22.99 -6.11
C SER A 3 52.07 -23.05 -7.36
N LYS A 4 50.73 -23.14 -7.20
CA LYS A 4 49.76 -22.59 -8.16
C LYS A 4 48.57 -21.94 -7.45
N ARG A 5 48.42 -20.64 -7.72
CA ARG A 5 47.35 -19.71 -7.32
C ARG A 5 45.97 -20.18 -7.79
N ARG A 6 44.95 -20.09 -6.92
CA ARG A 6 43.52 -20.16 -7.33
C ARG A 6 43.10 -18.81 -7.93
N ARG A 7 42.57 -18.84 -9.15
CA ARG A 7 41.96 -17.68 -9.84
C ARG A 7 40.57 -17.44 -9.27
N SER A 8 40.24 -16.18 -8.99
CA SER A 8 38.87 -15.74 -8.68
C SER A 8 38.01 -15.80 -9.94
N CYS A 9 36.83 -16.41 -9.86
CA CYS A 9 35.82 -16.32 -10.90
C CYS A 9 34.92 -15.13 -10.58
N ILE A 10 35.03 -14.07 -11.38
CA ILE A 10 34.10 -12.93 -11.36
C ILE A 10 32.83 -13.41 -12.07
N GLN A 11 31.68 -13.35 -11.40
CA GLN A 11 30.38 -13.60 -12.04
C GLN A 11 29.94 -12.32 -12.75
N GLU A 12 29.64 -12.42 -14.05
CA GLU A 12 29.01 -11.35 -14.82
C GLU A 12 27.54 -11.16 -14.39
N PRO A 13 27.01 -9.92 -14.38
CA PRO A 13 25.62 -9.65 -14.03
C PRO A 13 24.68 -10.20 -15.12
N ALA A 14 23.66 -10.96 -14.69
CA ALA A 14 22.65 -11.53 -15.57
C ALA A 14 21.86 -10.44 -16.33
N LYS A 15 21.81 -10.57 -17.66
CA LYS A 15 21.00 -9.69 -18.53
C LYS A 15 19.51 -9.83 -18.22
N PRO A 16 18.70 -8.75 -18.32
CA PRO A 16 17.27 -8.81 -18.09
C PRO A 16 16.61 -9.71 -19.15
N LYS A 17 15.83 -10.69 -18.69
CA LYS A 17 15.06 -11.59 -19.55
C LYS A 17 13.89 -10.82 -20.15
N THR A 18 13.89 -10.64 -21.46
CA THR A 18 12.70 -10.24 -22.22
C THR A 18 11.64 -11.33 -22.07
N VAL A 19 10.46 -10.96 -21.59
CA VAL A 19 9.30 -11.87 -21.48
C VAL A 19 8.54 -11.79 -22.81
N ASP A 20 8.43 -12.91 -23.50
CA ASP A 20 7.57 -13.08 -24.67
C ASP A 20 6.17 -13.46 -24.21
N ILE A 21 5.19 -12.59 -24.44
CA ILE A 21 3.81 -12.75 -24.00
C ILE A 21 2.97 -13.58 -24.97
N ASP A 22 3.46 -13.81 -26.19
CA ASP A 22 2.77 -14.56 -27.24
C ASP A 22 3.23 -16.03 -27.30
N ALA A 23 4.18 -16.41 -26.44
CA ALA A 23 4.65 -17.78 -26.36
C ALA A 23 3.56 -18.72 -25.82
N ASP A 24 3.41 -19.90 -26.46
CA ASP A 24 2.50 -20.93 -26.00
C ASP A 24 2.85 -21.35 -24.56
N VAL A 25 1.90 -21.15 -23.63
CA VAL A 25 2.01 -21.63 -22.25
C VAL A 25 1.64 -23.11 -22.24
N ILE A 26 2.66 -23.97 -22.21
CA ILE A 26 2.47 -25.41 -22.08
C ILE A 26 1.87 -25.69 -20.69
N ASP A 27 0.71 -26.33 -20.66
CA ASP A 27 0.09 -26.84 -19.44
C ASP A 27 0.83 -28.11 -18.97
N THR A 28 2.07 -27.94 -18.51
CA THR A 28 2.98 -29.00 -18.08
C THR A 28 2.41 -29.84 -16.93
N HIS A 29 1.43 -29.28 -16.22
CA HIS A 29 0.83 -29.88 -15.04
C HIS A 29 -0.61 -30.36 -15.29
N HIS A 30 -1.09 -30.32 -16.54
CA HIS A 30 -2.44 -30.73 -16.92
C HIS A 30 -3.53 -30.10 -16.02
N GLN A 31 -3.35 -28.83 -15.68
CA GLN A 31 -4.21 -28.07 -14.76
C GLN A 31 -5.50 -27.61 -15.44
N LEU A 32 -5.55 -27.62 -16.77
CA LEU A 32 -6.74 -27.27 -17.53
C LEU A 32 -7.72 -28.45 -17.57
N PRO A 33 -8.98 -28.29 -17.10
CA PRO A 33 -9.98 -29.34 -17.21
C PRO A 33 -10.35 -29.59 -18.68
N ALA A 34 -10.77 -30.81 -18.99
CA ALA A 34 -11.43 -31.08 -20.27
C ALA A 34 -12.67 -30.20 -20.40
N LEU A 35 -12.75 -29.45 -21.49
CA LEU A 35 -13.92 -28.62 -21.78
C LEU A 35 -15.11 -29.52 -22.14
N PRO A 36 -16.34 -29.23 -21.65
CA PRO A 36 -16.73 -28.16 -20.73
C PRO A 36 -16.71 -28.58 -19.24
N SER A 37 -16.28 -27.68 -18.35
CA SER A 37 -16.30 -27.91 -16.90
C SER A 37 -17.67 -27.53 -16.29
N ILE A 38 -18.28 -28.46 -15.53
CA ILE A 38 -19.56 -28.23 -14.85
C ILE A 38 -19.27 -27.50 -13.52
N LEU A 39 -19.86 -26.32 -13.33
CA LEU A 39 -19.72 -25.55 -12.09
C LEU A 39 -20.50 -26.21 -10.93
N PRO A 40 -19.97 -26.18 -9.70
CA PRO A 40 -20.70 -26.67 -8.53
C PRO A 40 -21.98 -25.88 -8.25
N THR A 41 -23.01 -26.57 -7.77
CA THR A 41 -24.30 -25.99 -7.37
C THR A 41 -24.16 -25.12 -6.12
N LYS A 42 -24.76 -23.92 -6.15
CA LYS A 42 -24.81 -22.98 -5.01
C LYS A 42 -25.59 -23.61 -3.85
N HIS A 43 -24.97 -23.69 -2.68
CA HIS A 43 -25.67 -23.97 -1.42
C HIS A 43 -25.86 -22.68 -0.62
N ARG A 44 -27.14 -22.30 -0.44
CA ARG A 44 -27.59 -21.15 0.34
C ARG A 44 -27.82 -21.60 1.79
N GLU A 45 -27.42 -20.74 2.72
CA GLU A 45 -28.10 -20.53 4.00
C GLU A 45 -27.88 -21.50 5.17
N PHE A 46 -26.63 -21.74 5.59
CA PHE A 46 -26.38 -21.92 7.03
C PHE A 46 -25.05 -21.27 7.38
N ALA A 47 -25.08 -20.06 7.92
CA ALA A 47 -23.89 -19.39 8.43
C ALA A 47 -24.18 -18.93 9.86
N VAL A 48 -23.42 -19.45 10.81
CA VAL A 48 -23.41 -19.00 12.21
C VAL A 48 -23.28 -17.47 12.24
N LYS A 49 -24.03 -16.80 13.10
CA LYS A 49 -23.96 -15.34 13.30
C LYS A 49 -22.74 -14.94 14.15
N TRP A 50 -21.55 -15.37 13.72
CA TRP A 50 -20.30 -15.12 14.43
C TRP A 50 -19.99 -13.63 14.58
N GLN A 51 -20.48 -12.78 13.65
CA GLN A 51 -20.25 -11.34 13.70
C GLN A 51 -20.85 -10.70 14.96
N GLU A 52 -22.08 -11.09 15.33
CA GLU A 52 -22.77 -10.57 16.53
C GLU A 52 -22.01 -11.01 17.79
N GLN A 53 -21.57 -12.28 17.84
CA GLN A 53 -20.76 -12.80 18.95
C GLN A 53 -19.43 -12.05 19.09
N MET A 54 -18.76 -11.76 17.98
CA MET A 54 -17.49 -11.06 17.99
C MET A 54 -17.64 -9.61 18.49
N VAL A 55 -18.71 -8.91 18.08
CA VAL A 55 -19.03 -7.56 18.60
C VAL A 55 -19.20 -7.59 20.11
N ILE A 56 -19.94 -8.57 20.65
CA ILE A 56 -20.13 -8.71 22.10
C ILE A 56 -18.78 -8.97 22.80
N MET A 57 -17.97 -9.90 22.29
CA MET A 57 -16.69 -10.27 22.90
C MET A 57 -15.63 -9.17 22.82
N LEU A 58 -15.76 -8.22 21.90
CA LEU A 58 -14.87 -7.07 21.75
C LEU A 58 -15.46 -5.76 22.31
N SER A 59 -16.67 -5.79 22.87
CA SER A 59 -17.40 -4.59 23.30
C SER A 59 -16.70 -3.77 24.39
N LEU A 60 -15.85 -4.41 25.19
CA LEU A 60 -15.06 -3.74 26.22
C LEU A 60 -13.85 -2.98 25.64
N LEU A 61 -13.49 -3.22 24.39
CA LEU A 61 -12.37 -2.54 23.76
C LEU A 61 -12.81 -1.17 23.23
N PRO A 62 -11.94 -0.16 23.29
CA PRO A 62 -12.18 1.19 22.77
C PRO A 62 -12.05 1.24 21.24
N ILE A 63 -12.73 0.34 20.53
CA ILE A 63 -12.63 0.16 19.07
C ILE A 63 -13.98 0.35 18.38
N THR A 64 -13.91 0.66 17.09
CA THR A 64 -15.08 0.63 16.19
C THR A 64 -15.09 -0.68 15.42
N VAL A 65 -16.23 -1.37 15.40
CA VAL A 65 -16.41 -2.63 14.63
C VAL A 65 -17.25 -2.38 13.38
N ASN A 66 -16.64 -2.54 12.21
CA ASN A 66 -17.33 -2.48 10.93
C ASN A 66 -17.95 -3.85 10.59
N ASN A 67 -19.23 -4.05 10.90
CA ASN A 67 -19.95 -5.30 10.63
C ASN A 67 -20.74 -5.22 9.30
N PRO A 68 -20.38 -5.99 8.25
CA PRO A 68 -21.07 -5.96 6.96
C PRO A 68 -22.45 -6.63 6.97
N ARG A 69 -22.78 -7.42 8.00
CA ARG A 69 -24.04 -8.15 8.06
C ARG A 69 -25.17 -7.21 8.49
N ARG A 70 -26.02 -6.83 7.53
CA ARG A 70 -27.24 -6.04 7.80
C ARG A 70 -28.33 -6.88 8.43
N GLY A 71 -29.08 -6.28 9.36
CA GLY A 71 -30.29 -6.89 9.93
C GLY A 71 -31.48 -6.88 8.97
N ASN A 72 -31.56 -5.89 8.07
CA ASN A 72 -32.63 -5.76 7.07
C ASN A 72 -32.03 -5.61 5.68
N TRP A 73 -32.34 -6.55 4.78
CA TRP A 73 -31.87 -6.56 3.39
C TRP A 73 -33.07 -6.42 2.45
N ASP A 74 -32.95 -5.59 1.41
CA ASP A 74 -34.00 -5.49 0.38
C ASP A 74 -34.11 -6.83 -0.37
N PRO A 75 -35.24 -7.56 -0.23
CA PRO A 75 -35.40 -8.87 -0.85
C PRO A 75 -35.41 -8.79 -2.38
N ASN A 76 -35.67 -7.62 -2.96
CA ASN A 76 -35.68 -7.38 -4.40
C ASN A 76 -34.31 -6.97 -4.96
N ALA A 77 -33.30 -6.78 -4.09
CA ALA A 77 -31.97 -6.42 -4.54
C ALA A 77 -31.33 -7.54 -5.37
N THR A 78 -30.94 -7.21 -6.60
CA THR A 78 -30.22 -8.12 -7.50
C THR A 78 -28.71 -7.99 -7.28
N GLN A 79 -27.95 -9.06 -7.56
CA GLN A 79 -26.47 -9.05 -7.51
C GLN A 79 -25.84 -8.37 -8.74
N GLU A 80 -26.50 -7.34 -9.27
CA GLU A 80 -26.04 -6.59 -10.44
C GLU A 80 -25.47 -5.25 -9.98
N ALA A 81 -24.35 -4.83 -10.57
CA ALA A 81 -23.69 -3.57 -10.20
C ALA A 81 -24.58 -2.32 -10.40
N LYS A 82 -25.62 -2.38 -11.24
CA LYS A 82 -26.57 -1.26 -11.43
C LYS A 82 -27.65 -1.20 -10.34
N ASN A 83 -27.85 -2.27 -9.57
CA ASN A 83 -28.79 -2.25 -8.45
C ASN A 83 -28.21 -1.38 -7.32
N LYS A 84 -28.96 -0.36 -6.92
CA LYS A 84 -28.51 0.64 -5.96
C LYS A 84 -28.20 0.05 -4.58
N ALA A 85 -29.11 -0.75 -4.02
CA ALA A 85 -28.93 -1.36 -2.70
C ALA A 85 -27.74 -2.32 -2.66
N PHE A 86 -27.55 -3.11 -3.72
CA PHE A 86 -26.39 -3.98 -3.87
C PHE A 86 -25.08 -3.20 -4.00
N ARG A 87 -25.05 -2.17 -4.84
CA ARG A 87 -23.88 -1.30 -5.01
C ARG A 87 -23.49 -0.64 -3.69
N GLU A 88 -24.44 -0.05 -2.98
CA GLU A 88 -24.19 0.61 -1.69
C GLU A 88 -23.59 -0.36 -0.66
N GLN A 89 -24.06 -1.61 -0.63
CA GLN A 89 -23.47 -2.64 0.23
C GLN A 89 -22.01 -2.92 -0.15
N VAL A 90 -21.74 -3.18 -1.42
CA VAL A 90 -20.40 -3.55 -1.88
C VAL A 90 -19.42 -2.38 -1.71
N GLU A 91 -19.83 -1.16 -2.04
CA GLU A 91 -19.01 0.04 -1.89
C GLU A 91 -18.72 0.33 -0.40
N TRP A 92 -19.72 0.20 0.47
CA TRP A 92 -19.51 0.33 1.92
C TRP A 92 -18.53 -0.73 2.43
N GLU A 93 -18.67 -1.99 2.01
CA GLU A 93 -17.78 -3.08 2.44
C GLU A 93 -16.33 -2.83 2.00
N LEU A 94 -16.11 -2.34 0.78
CA LEU A 94 -14.78 -2.00 0.28
C LEU A 94 -14.19 -0.83 1.06
N SER A 95 -14.93 0.25 1.26
CA SER A 95 -14.45 1.40 2.04
C SER A 95 -14.21 1.05 3.52
N ALA A 96 -15.03 0.20 4.12
CA ALA A 96 -14.82 -0.26 5.48
C ALA A 96 -13.54 -1.08 5.64
N LEU A 97 -13.17 -1.90 4.63
CA LEU A 97 -11.90 -2.62 4.60
C LEU A 97 -10.72 -1.65 4.44
N GLU A 98 -10.85 -0.64 3.58
CA GLU A 98 -9.82 0.40 3.38
C GLU A 98 -9.49 1.15 4.67
N GLN A 99 -10.50 1.42 5.50
CA GLN A 99 -10.32 2.18 6.74
C GLN A 99 -9.94 1.32 7.95
N ALA A 100 -10.13 0.00 7.91
CA ALA A 100 -9.89 -0.88 9.06
C ALA A 100 -8.41 -0.97 9.47
N ASP A 101 -8.10 -1.03 10.77
CA ASP A 101 -6.74 -1.33 11.27
C ASP A 101 -6.46 -2.83 11.26
N VAL A 102 -7.49 -3.62 11.57
CA VAL A 102 -7.49 -5.07 11.58
C VAL A 102 -8.72 -5.57 10.82
N ILE A 103 -8.52 -6.49 9.89
CA ILE A 103 -9.55 -7.12 9.06
C ILE A 103 -9.66 -8.58 9.50
N CYS A 104 -10.84 -8.97 9.99
CA CYS A 104 -11.12 -10.34 10.37
C CYS A 104 -11.89 -11.05 9.26
N PHE A 105 -11.31 -12.12 8.70
CA PHE A 105 -12.02 -13.02 7.82
C PHE A 105 -12.35 -14.33 8.55
N PHE A 106 -13.56 -14.83 8.33
CA PHE A 106 -14.06 -16.06 8.93
C PHE A 106 -14.60 -16.99 7.85
N PHE A 107 -14.04 -18.20 7.77
CA PHE A 107 -14.45 -19.26 6.85
C PHE A 107 -14.99 -20.45 7.63
N ASP A 108 -16.32 -20.58 7.59
CA ASP A 108 -17.05 -21.69 8.21
C ASP A 108 -17.23 -22.84 7.21
N HIS A 109 -17.13 -24.08 7.69
CA HIS A 109 -17.29 -25.28 6.89
C HIS A 109 -18.69 -25.47 6.29
N THR A 110 -19.72 -24.79 6.81
CA THR A 110 -21.08 -24.79 6.25
C THR A 110 -21.29 -23.72 5.18
N THR A 111 -20.25 -22.93 4.84
CA THR A 111 -20.34 -21.82 3.88
C THR A 111 -19.42 -22.02 2.67
N MET A 112 -19.74 -21.36 1.56
CA MET A 112 -18.86 -21.31 0.39
C MET A 112 -17.96 -20.07 0.37
N SER A 113 -18.49 -18.94 0.85
CA SER A 113 -17.77 -17.67 1.06
C SER A 113 -16.90 -17.14 -0.11
N PRO A 114 -17.37 -17.18 -1.38
CA PRO A 114 -16.56 -16.78 -2.54
C PRO A 114 -16.16 -15.30 -2.52
N VAL A 115 -17.06 -14.42 -2.07
CA VAL A 115 -16.76 -12.98 -1.97
C VAL A 115 -15.75 -12.70 -0.85
N THR A 116 -15.79 -13.46 0.24
CA THR A 116 -14.78 -13.39 1.30
C THR A 116 -13.41 -13.83 0.78
N MET A 117 -13.33 -14.89 -0.04
CA MET A 117 -12.08 -15.30 -0.69
C MET A 117 -11.54 -14.22 -1.63
N LEU A 118 -12.40 -13.55 -2.40
CA LEU A 118 -12.00 -12.40 -3.24
C LEU A 118 -11.38 -11.27 -2.40
N LYS A 119 -12.02 -10.93 -1.28
CA LYS A 119 -11.53 -9.89 -0.36
C LYS A 119 -10.23 -10.29 0.33
N LEU A 120 -10.08 -11.56 0.71
CA LEU A 120 -8.79 -12.08 1.18
C LEU A 120 -7.71 -11.84 0.14
N GLY A 121 -7.95 -12.18 -1.13
CA GLY A 121 -6.99 -11.94 -2.21
C GLY A 121 -6.60 -10.46 -2.34
N LEU A 122 -7.56 -9.54 -2.17
CA LEU A 122 -7.30 -8.09 -2.23
C LEU A 122 -6.42 -7.58 -1.08
N TRP A 123 -6.55 -8.18 0.10
CA TRP A 123 -5.89 -7.71 1.33
C TRP A 123 -4.77 -8.65 1.82
N ALA A 124 -4.45 -9.73 1.10
CA ALA A 124 -3.50 -10.75 1.55
C ALA A 124 -2.10 -10.19 1.79
N ALA A 125 -1.66 -9.25 0.96
CA ALA A 125 -0.36 -8.59 1.11
C ALA A 125 -0.36 -7.44 2.13
N SER A 126 -1.47 -7.19 2.82
CA SER A 126 -1.55 -6.19 3.89
C SER A 126 -1.19 -6.79 5.24
N ASP A 127 -0.62 -5.97 6.13
CA ASP A 127 -0.40 -6.34 7.54
C ASP A 127 -1.66 -6.16 8.40
N GLN A 128 -2.84 -6.16 7.80
CA GLN A 128 -4.12 -5.88 8.48
C GLN A 128 -4.95 -7.14 8.70
N VAL A 129 -4.69 -8.23 7.98
CA VAL A 129 -5.57 -9.40 7.99
C VAL A 129 -5.23 -10.34 9.14
N ILE A 130 -6.29 -10.83 9.78
CA ILE A 130 -6.28 -12.03 10.63
C ILE A 130 -7.42 -12.96 10.23
N MET A 131 -7.14 -14.25 10.26
CA MET A 131 -8.00 -15.26 9.65
C MET A 131 -8.49 -16.27 10.68
N CYS A 132 -9.74 -16.67 10.57
CA CYS A 132 -10.24 -17.91 11.17
C CYS A 132 -10.78 -18.80 10.05
N CYS A 133 -10.19 -19.97 9.86
CA CYS A 133 -10.61 -20.91 8.83
C CYS A 133 -10.78 -22.31 9.43
N ASP A 134 -12.03 -22.77 9.51
CA ASP A 134 -12.27 -24.16 9.91
C ASP A 134 -11.59 -25.08 8.90
N LYS A 135 -10.79 -26.05 9.36
CA LYS A 135 -10.08 -27.02 8.51
C LYS A 135 -11.00 -27.81 7.56
N ARG A 136 -12.30 -27.88 7.86
CA ARG A 136 -13.34 -28.54 7.05
C ARG A 136 -13.93 -27.62 5.98
N PHE A 137 -13.57 -26.34 5.94
CA PHE A 137 -13.95 -25.43 4.87
C PHE A 137 -13.50 -25.99 3.52
N TRP A 138 -14.39 -26.00 2.54
CA TRP A 138 -14.20 -26.69 1.26
C TRP A 138 -12.98 -26.19 0.45
N ARG A 139 -12.46 -24.99 0.76
CA ARG A 139 -11.22 -24.43 0.19
C ARG A 139 -10.17 -24.12 1.25
N ALA A 140 -10.21 -24.74 2.44
CA ALA A 140 -9.28 -24.49 3.54
C ALA A 140 -7.81 -24.55 3.09
N GLY A 141 -7.43 -25.59 2.32
CA GLY A 141 -6.06 -25.70 1.81
C GLY A 141 -5.61 -24.51 0.95
N ASN A 142 -6.51 -23.92 0.15
CA ASN A 142 -6.17 -22.72 -0.63
C ASN A 142 -5.98 -21.51 0.29
N VAL A 143 -6.86 -21.34 1.28
CA VAL A 143 -6.79 -20.27 2.26
C VAL A 143 -5.50 -20.36 3.09
N HIS A 144 -5.16 -21.56 3.58
CA HIS A 144 -3.96 -21.78 4.39
C HIS A 144 -2.68 -21.51 3.60
N ILE A 145 -2.58 -21.98 2.35
CA ILE A 145 -1.42 -21.70 1.49
C ILE A 145 -1.26 -20.20 1.24
N VAL A 146 -2.35 -19.45 1.03
CA VAL A 146 -2.29 -17.99 0.92
C VAL A 146 -1.82 -17.37 2.24
N CYS A 147 -2.35 -17.82 3.38
CA CYS A 147 -1.93 -17.31 4.67
C CYS A 147 -0.44 -17.55 4.94
N GLU A 148 0.07 -18.75 4.66
CA GLU A 148 1.49 -19.08 4.78
C GLU A 148 2.35 -18.24 3.84
N ARG A 149 1.92 -18.11 2.57
CA ARG A 149 2.67 -17.36 1.55
C ARG A 149 2.84 -15.88 1.90
N TYR A 150 1.83 -15.27 2.50
CA TYR A 150 1.83 -13.85 2.86
C TYR A 150 2.11 -13.60 4.35
N GLY A 151 2.35 -14.64 5.16
CA GLY A 151 2.58 -14.50 6.60
C GLY A 151 1.36 -14.02 7.39
N ILE A 152 0.14 -14.30 6.90
CA ILE A 152 -1.11 -13.92 7.56
C ILE A 152 -1.34 -14.84 8.77
N PRO A 153 -1.51 -14.30 9.99
CA PRO A 153 -1.84 -15.10 11.16
C PRO A 153 -3.25 -15.69 11.01
N TYR A 154 -3.39 -16.98 11.31
CA TYR A 154 -4.68 -17.66 11.26
C TYR A 154 -4.88 -18.65 12.41
N VAL A 155 -6.15 -18.89 12.73
CA VAL A 155 -6.61 -19.90 13.70
C VAL A 155 -7.68 -20.79 13.05
N GLU A 156 -7.91 -21.98 13.60
CA GLU A 156 -8.91 -22.91 13.04
C GLU A 156 -10.29 -22.77 13.70
N LYS A 157 -10.36 -22.14 14.88
CA LYS A 157 -11.59 -22.05 15.68
C LYS A 157 -11.91 -20.62 16.07
N PHE A 158 -13.21 -20.35 16.19
CA PHE A 158 -13.71 -19.04 16.58
C PHE A 158 -13.26 -18.62 18.00
N GLU A 159 -13.14 -19.56 18.94
CA GLU A 159 -12.69 -19.30 20.32
C GLU A 159 -11.29 -18.67 20.38
N ASP A 160 -10.43 -19.03 19.42
CA ASP A 160 -9.06 -18.53 19.32
C ASP A 160 -8.97 -17.19 18.57
N LEU A 161 -10.02 -16.81 17.82
CA LEU A 161 -10.00 -15.61 16.97
C LEU A 161 -10.00 -14.32 17.80
N VAL A 162 -10.82 -14.23 18.85
CA VAL A 162 -10.90 -13.02 19.68
C VAL A 162 -9.58 -12.68 20.37
N PRO A 163 -8.90 -13.63 21.06
CA PRO A 163 -7.56 -13.38 21.61
C PRO A 163 -6.55 -12.96 20.53
N ALA A 164 -6.61 -13.58 19.35
CA ALA A 164 -5.68 -13.28 18.27
C ALA A 164 -5.88 -11.86 17.71
N VAL A 165 -7.13 -11.39 17.61
CA VAL A 165 -7.47 -10.00 17.24
C VAL A 165 -6.96 -9.01 18.26
N ARG A 166 -7.16 -9.26 19.56
CA ARG A 166 -6.63 -8.42 20.65
C ARG A 166 -5.12 -8.25 20.54
N LYS A 167 -4.41 -9.37 20.39
CA LYS A 167 -2.95 -9.37 20.19
C LYS A 167 -2.52 -8.58 18.95
N MET A 168 -3.29 -8.65 17.86
CA MET A 168 -2.99 -7.89 16.65
C MET A 168 -3.23 -6.38 16.83
N LEU A 169 -4.27 -5.99 17.54
CA LEU A 169 -4.53 -4.59 17.91
C LEU A 169 -3.41 -4.04 18.79
N GLU A 170 -2.97 -4.80 19.80
CA GLU A 170 -1.82 -4.45 20.65
C GLU A 170 -0.54 -4.27 19.84
N LYS A 171 -0.24 -5.20 18.93
CA LYS A 171 0.92 -5.09 18.02
C LYS A 171 0.86 -3.84 17.14
N LYS A 172 -0.35 -3.39 16.79
CA LYS A 172 -0.58 -2.16 16.01
C LYS A 172 -0.57 -0.88 16.87
N GLY A 173 -0.35 -0.99 18.17
CA GLY A 173 -0.15 0.15 19.06
C GLY A 173 -1.33 0.46 19.97
N MET A 174 -2.39 -0.36 19.99
CA MET A 174 -3.42 -0.24 21.03
C MET A 174 -2.80 -0.58 22.39
N GLN A 175 -2.89 0.34 23.34
CA GLN A 175 -2.41 0.14 24.70
C GLN A 175 -3.56 0.41 25.66
N LEU A 176 -3.77 -0.51 26.59
CA LEU A 176 -4.77 -0.38 27.65
C LEU A 176 -4.07 -0.25 29.00
N ASP A 177 -4.67 0.51 29.91
CA ASP A 177 -4.20 0.60 31.29
C ASP A 177 -4.73 -0.57 32.14
N LYS A 178 -4.46 -0.52 33.45
CA LYS A 178 -4.89 -1.56 34.40
C LYS A 178 -6.40 -1.68 34.60
N ASN A 179 -7.18 -0.73 34.10
CA ASN A 179 -8.64 -0.71 34.16
C ASN A 179 -9.28 -1.03 32.79
N ASP A 180 -8.49 -1.48 31.81
CA ASP A 180 -8.89 -1.69 30.41
C ASP A 180 -9.25 -0.39 29.65
N ASP A 181 -8.81 0.79 30.14
CA ASP A 181 -9.02 2.07 29.47
C ASP A 181 -7.92 2.35 28.43
N LEU A 182 -8.26 3.00 27.31
CA LEU A 182 -7.28 3.36 26.28
C LEU A 182 -6.23 4.34 26.81
N ILE A 183 -4.95 4.00 26.62
CA ILE A 183 -3.84 4.93 26.86
C ILE A 183 -3.63 5.79 25.61
N GLY A 184 -3.98 7.08 25.71
CA GLY A 184 -3.81 8.06 24.64
C GLY A 184 -5.12 8.48 23.97
N ASP A 185 -5.01 9.24 22.88
CA ASP A 185 -6.16 9.79 22.15
C ASP A 185 -6.79 8.74 21.21
N ASN A 186 -8.10 8.50 21.33
CA ASN A 186 -8.85 7.74 20.34
C ASN A 186 -9.30 8.64 19.16
N LYS A 187 -8.34 8.99 18.29
CA LYS A 187 -8.61 9.85 17.12
C LYS A 187 -8.64 9.02 15.85
N TYR A 188 -9.78 9.05 15.17
CA TYR A 188 -9.90 8.49 13.83
C TYR A 188 -9.04 9.30 12.85
N VAL A 189 -8.19 8.60 12.09
CA VAL A 189 -7.40 9.15 11.00
C VAL A 189 -7.82 8.44 9.73
N GLU A 190 -8.35 9.21 8.77
CA GLU A 190 -8.76 8.66 7.48
C GLU A 190 -7.55 8.12 6.72
N LYS A 191 -7.64 6.87 6.27
CA LYS A 191 -6.61 6.21 5.49
C LYS A 191 -6.81 6.52 4.00
N PRO A 192 -5.75 6.89 3.28
CA PRO A 192 -5.85 7.09 1.83
C PRO A 192 -6.19 5.77 1.15
N LYS A 193 -6.96 5.85 0.06
CA LYS A 193 -7.29 4.67 -0.74
C LYS A 193 -6.03 4.04 -1.33
N PRO A 194 -5.96 2.69 -1.39
CA PRO A 194 -4.87 2.01 -2.08
C PRO A 194 -4.76 2.48 -3.53
N LYS A 195 -3.55 2.86 -3.94
CA LYS A 195 -3.24 3.25 -5.33
C LYS A 195 -2.50 2.11 -6.03
N LYS A 196 -2.60 2.07 -7.35
CA LYS A 196 -1.78 1.16 -8.16
C LYS A 196 -0.31 1.56 -8.09
N GLU A 197 0.59 0.59 -8.19
CA GLU A 197 2.03 0.83 -8.21
C GLU A 197 2.42 1.84 -9.30
N THR A 198 1.86 1.71 -10.50
CA THR A 198 2.09 2.67 -11.61
C THR A 198 1.68 4.11 -11.27
N GLN A 199 0.63 4.29 -10.47
CA GLN A 199 0.22 5.62 -10.01
C GLN A 199 1.21 6.16 -8.99
N LEU A 200 1.65 5.32 -8.04
CA LEU A 200 2.66 5.69 -7.04
C LEU A 200 4.01 6.04 -7.69
N GLU A 201 4.43 5.27 -8.70
CA GLU A 201 5.66 5.54 -9.47
C GLU A 201 5.57 6.85 -10.24
N ALA A 202 4.43 7.15 -10.87
CA ALA A 202 4.20 8.41 -11.55
C ALA A 202 4.25 9.61 -10.57
N GLU A 203 3.60 9.49 -9.41
CA GLU A 203 3.63 10.51 -8.36
C GLU A 203 5.06 10.71 -7.82
N LYS A 204 5.79 9.62 -7.58
CA LYS A 204 7.18 9.65 -7.14
C LYS A 204 8.09 10.33 -8.17
N ALA A 205 7.91 10.03 -9.45
CA ALA A 205 8.69 10.63 -10.53
C ALA A 205 8.41 12.15 -10.65
N ASP A 206 7.16 12.56 -10.51
CA ASP A 206 6.79 13.97 -10.52
C ASP A 206 7.38 14.73 -9.31
N LEU A 207 7.23 14.18 -8.10
CA LEU A 207 7.82 14.74 -6.89
C LEU A 207 9.35 14.87 -7.02
N GLN A 208 10.01 13.89 -7.63
CA GLN A 208 11.45 13.96 -7.86
C GLN A 208 11.84 15.13 -8.79
N ARG A 209 11.07 15.36 -9.87
CA ARG A 209 11.30 16.53 -10.75
C ARG A 209 11.11 17.84 -10.01
N GLN A 210 10.10 17.95 -9.15
CA GLN A 210 9.86 19.14 -8.34
C GLN A 210 11.04 19.40 -7.37
N ILE A 211 11.54 18.35 -6.72
CA ILE A 211 12.71 18.43 -5.84
C ILE A 211 13.94 18.93 -6.61
N ASP A 212 14.21 18.39 -7.79
CA ASP A 212 15.36 18.77 -8.60
C ASP A 212 15.25 20.23 -9.09
N ALA A 213 14.05 20.65 -9.48
CA ALA A 213 13.77 22.04 -9.86
C ALA A 213 13.96 23.02 -8.69
N LEU A 214 13.52 22.65 -7.47
CA LEU A 214 13.72 23.46 -6.26
C LEU A 214 15.20 23.55 -5.87
N LYS A 215 15.94 22.43 -5.93
CA LYS A 215 17.39 22.40 -5.69
C LYS A 215 18.13 23.31 -6.68
N ALA A 216 17.76 23.26 -7.97
CA ALA A 216 18.34 24.13 -8.98
C ALA A 216 18.03 25.62 -8.76
N ARG A 217 16.85 25.96 -8.21
CA ARG A 217 16.50 27.34 -7.82
C ARG A 217 17.30 27.82 -6.62
N LEU A 218 17.44 26.99 -5.59
CA LEU A 218 18.21 27.30 -4.37
C LEU A 218 19.71 27.41 -4.64
N ALA A 219 20.24 26.68 -5.62
CA ALA A 219 21.64 26.75 -6.03
C ALA A 219 22.00 28.04 -6.80
N LYS A 220 21.01 28.88 -7.17
CA LYS A 220 21.29 30.17 -7.82
C LYS A 220 21.73 31.18 -6.75
N PRO A 221 22.93 31.79 -6.88
CA PRO A 221 23.38 32.79 -5.92
C PRO A 221 22.46 34.02 -5.93
N ASN A 222 22.21 34.60 -4.76
CA ASN A 222 21.44 35.83 -4.58
C ASN A 222 22.09 36.95 -5.41
N ARG A 223 21.47 37.34 -6.53
CA ARG A 223 21.82 38.58 -7.24
C ARG A 223 21.27 39.77 -6.47
N SER A 224 21.86 40.08 -5.32
CA SER A 224 21.62 41.33 -4.62
C SER A 224 22.96 41.92 -4.21
N HIS A 225 23.37 42.96 -4.95
CA HIS A 225 24.56 43.83 -4.84
C HIS A 225 25.54 43.69 -6.01
N GLU A 226 25.13 44.19 -7.17
CA GLU A 226 26.07 44.67 -8.18
C GLU A 226 26.38 46.14 -7.84
N PRO A 227 27.61 46.51 -7.42
CA PRO A 227 27.92 47.90 -7.11
C PRO A 227 27.89 48.71 -8.41
N SER A 228 27.08 49.75 -8.43
CA SER A 228 26.92 50.65 -9.57
C SER A 228 28.27 51.23 -9.98
N ARG A 229 28.82 50.79 -11.13
CA ARG A 229 30.00 51.41 -11.73
C ARG A 229 29.63 52.80 -12.26
N LEU A 230 29.93 53.84 -11.48
CA LEU A 230 30.02 55.21 -11.97
C LEU A 230 31.06 55.28 -13.10
N ARG A 231 30.60 55.50 -14.34
CA ARG A 231 31.49 55.85 -15.46
C ARG A 231 31.99 57.28 -15.24
N VAL A 232 33.25 57.41 -14.86
CA VAL A 232 33.96 58.70 -14.95
C VAL A 232 34.29 58.95 -16.42
N VAL A 233 33.61 59.91 -17.04
CA VAL A 233 33.95 60.42 -18.38
C VAL A 233 35.13 61.38 -18.21
N ARG A 234 36.30 61.05 -18.77
CA ARG A 234 37.44 61.99 -18.82
C ARG A 234 37.32 62.90 -20.05
N PRO A 235 37.53 64.23 -19.94
CA PRO A 235 37.53 65.11 -21.09
C PRO A 235 38.80 64.92 -21.93
N SER A 236 38.64 64.98 -23.26
CA SER A 236 39.73 65.00 -24.24
C SER A 236 40.28 66.42 -24.36
N PHE A 237 41.55 66.63 -24.00
CA PHE A 237 42.24 67.89 -24.25
C PHE A 237 43.01 67.79 -25.58
N ARG A 238 42.58 68.58 -26.57
CA ARG A 238 43.35 68.85 -27.80
C ARG A 238 44.34 70.00 -27.55
N ASN A 239 45.55 69.77 -28.03
CA ASN A 239 46.68 70.66 -28.27
C ASN A 239 46.43 72.18 -28.20
N LEU A 240 47.22 72.84 -27.36
CA LEU A 240 47.69 74.22 -27.61
C LEU A 240 49.22 74.18 -27.65
N SER A 241 49.74 74.40 -28.85
CA SER A 241 51.15 74.65 -29.13
C SER A 241 51.48 76.10 -28.81
N SER A 242 52.65 76.31 -28.20
CA SER A 242 53.66 77.33 -28.53
C SER A 242 54.17 78.18 -27.36
N ALA A 243 55.46 78.49 -27.47
CA ALA A 243 56.27 79.50 -26.78
C ALA A 243 57.03 79.09 -25.49
N PHE A 244 58.30 78.71 -25.71
CA PHE A 244 59.51 78.90 -24.88
C PHE A 244 59.62 80.34 -24.28
N PRO A 245 60.51 80.68 -23.31
CA PRO A 245 61.85 80.11 -23.07
C PRO A 245 62.33 79.95 -21.60
N LYS A 246 63.60 79.50 -21.53
CA LYS A 246 64.47 79.07 -20.42
C LYS A 246 64.81 80.11 -19.31
N ALA A 247 65.45 79.56 -18.27
CA ALA A 247 66.31 80.13 -17.21
C ALA A 247 65.59 80.38 -15.86
N TYR A 248 66.10 80.04 -14.68
CA TYR A 248 67.48 80.01 -14.15
C TYR A 248 67.61 78.95 -13.03
N GLU A 249 68.82 78.40 -12.84
CA GLU A 249 69.30 77.75 -11.61
C GLU A 249 69.78 78.80 -10.60
N SER A 250 69.40 78.65 -9.33
CA SER A 250 70.21 78.81 -8.11
C SER A 250 69.34 78.49 -6.89
#